data_AF-A0A7J5LBC4-F1
#
_entry.id   AF-A0A7J5LBC4-F1
#
_cell.length_a   1.000
_cell.length_b   1.000
_cell.length_c   1.000
_cell.angle_alpha   90.00
_cell.angle_beta   90.00
_cell.angle_gamma   90.00
#
_symmetry.space_group_name_H-M   'P 1'
#
loop_
_entity.id
_entity.type
_entity.pdbx_description
1 polymer ?
#
loop_
_entity_poly.entity_id
_entity_poly.type
_entity_poly.pdbx_seq_one_letter_code
_entity_poly.pdbx_strand_id
1 'polypeptide(L)'
;MDRQNEHKLTGQPDFGWDMPDKPFLTIGEVADILQVSSRTVYNLIYKGTLRACRITYHITLITKEDFFLMIKETTYCKRSVSIFAKQGKKTKKKMNGERQGKGQTALIRQEGKKGTNGSPTKRRLIPAANYKQSVRDTFTDRESVGGDLYTMAEICQKFNYTYGRFYNLRMRYSIPCIKANSTKCFPKAEVNRAMAQEAERLGNNLSEHWYSCFDIMRLFGLGKTQVRRFALTHGVRTKRIHGNRLYYLKADWDAARKEAERKSASTKAKREE
;
A
#
# COMPACT_ATOMS: atom_id res chain seq x y z
N MET A 1 31.70 30.85 -45.47
CA MET A 1 30.35 31.46 -45.53
C MET A 1 29.50 30.84 -44.44
N ASP A 2 29.76 31.25 -43.21
CA ASP A 2 29.51 30.41 -42.04
C ASP A 2 28.33 30.98 -41.27
N ARG A 3 27.19 30.29 -41.34
CA ARG A 3 25.97 30.69 -40.63
C ARG A 3 26.12 30.41 -39.14
N GLN A 4 26.62 31.40 -38.42
CA GLN A 4 26.56 31.46 -36.96
C GLN A 4 25.09 31.40 -36.53
N ASN A 5 24.72 30.31 -35.87
CA ASN A 5 23.36 30.10 -35.37
C ASN A 5 23.37 30.39 -33.86
N GLU A 6 23.10 31.65 -33.48
CA GLU A 6 23.15 32.09 -32.08
C GLU A 6 22.05 31.45 -31.23
N HIS A 7 22.39 30.37 -30.53
CA HIS A 7 21.55 29.81 -29.49
C HIS A 7 21.57 30.73 -28.26
N LYS A 8 20.53 31.56 -28.11
CA LYS A 8 20.32 32.44 -26.94
C LYS A 8 20.11 31.61 -25.67
N LEU A 9 21.18 31.35 -24.93
CA LEU A 9 21.20 30.56 -23.69
C LEU A 9 20.73 31.35 -22.43
N THR A 10 19.92 32.39 -22.61
CA THR A 10 19.45 33.29 -21.53
C THR A 10 17.93 33.30 -21.37
N GLY A 11 17.29 32.15 -21.60
CA GLY A 11 15.98 31.84 -21.02
C GLY A 11 16.16 31.08 -19.71
N GLN A 12 16.19 31.77 -18.56
CA GLN A 12 16.03 31.08 -17.29
C GLN A 12 14.61 30.49 -17.23
N PRO A 13 14.44 29.17 -17.04
CA PRO A 13 13.12 28.63 -16.77
C PRO A 13 12.69 29.10 -15.38
N ASP A 14 11.62 29.89 -15.34
CA ASP A 14 11.02 30.41 -14.11
C ASP A 14 10.25 29.28 -13.38
N PHE A 15 11.02 28.33 -12.86
CA PHE A 15 10.56 27.46 -11.79
C PHE A 15 10.38 28.34 -10.55
N GLY A 16 9.15 28.48 -10.06
CA GLY A 16 8.80 29.29 -8.90
C GLY A 16 9.40 28.76 -7.58
N TRP A 17 10.71 28.95 -7.41
CA TRP A 17 11.47 28.70 -6.18
C TRP A 17 11.39 29.88 -5.21
N ASP A 18 10.30 30.66 -5.25
CA ASP A 18 10.10 31.82 -4.39
C ASP A 18 10.15 31.40 -2.92
N MET A 19 11.24 31.78 -2.26
CA MET A 19 11.47 31.51 -0.84
C MET A 19 10.44 32.30 -0.02
N PRO A 20 9.41 31.69 0.57
CA PRO A 20 8.24 32.42 1.05
C PRO A 20 8.63 33.43 2.13
N ASP A 21 8.27 34.70 1.98
CA ASP A 21 8.87 35.81 2.72
C ASP A 21 8.74 35.74 4.26
N LYS A 22 7.70 35.09 4.75
CA LYS A 22 7.46 34.83 6.18
C LYS A 22 8.70 34.27 6.94
N PRO A 23 8.90 34.59 8.23
CA PRO A 23 10.06 34.14 9.00
C PRO A 23 10.04 32.64 9.37
N PHE A 24 8.89 31.96 9.22
CA PHE A 24 8.73 30.54 9.58
C PHE A 24 8.31 29.69 8.38
N LEU A 25 9.06 28.62 8.14
CA LEU A 25 8.80 27.62 7.11
C LEU A 25 8.03 26.43 7.70
N THR A 26 7.11 25.87 6.94
CA THR A 26 6.47 24.58 7.27
C THR A 26 7.31 23.40 6.75
N ILE A 27 7.03 22.20 7.25
CA ILE A 27 7.66 20.96 6.77
C ILE A 27 7.39 20.70 5.27
N GLY A 28 6.29 21.23 4.70
CA GLY A 28 6.02 21.18 3.26
C GLY A 28 7.02 22.03 2.50
N GLU A 29 7.05 23.33 2.80
CA GLU A 29 7.93 24.29 2.12
C GLU A 29 9.42 23.90 2.24
N VAL A 30 9.88 23.43 3.41
CA VAL A 30 11.25 22.93 3.56
C VAL A 30 11.53 21.66 2.73
N ALA A 31 10.51 20.80 2.53
CA ALA A 31 10.64 19.63 1.66
C ALA A 31 10.76 20.03 0.19
N ASP A 32 9.96 21.01 -0.23
CA ASP A 32 9.91 21.53 -1.60
C ASP A 32 11.20 22.32 -1.95
N ILE A 33 11.66 23.21 -1.07
CA ILE A 33 12.95 23.94 -1.21
C ILE A 33 14.14 22.98 -1.31
N LEU A 34 14.16 21.91 -0.52
CA LEU A 34 15.23 20.92 -0.53
C LEU A 34 15.10 19.86 -1.63
N GLN A 35 13.98 19.83 -2.36
CA GLN A 35 13.61 18.75 -3.30
C GLN A 35 13.73 17.34 -2.70
N VAL A 36 13.20 17.18 -1.48
CA VAL A 36 13.13 15.89 -0.78
C VAL A 36 11.73 15.60 -0.28
N SER A 37 11.40 14.34 -0.02
CA SER A 37 10.12 14.02 0.64
C SER A 37 10.02 14.69 2.02
N SER A 38 8.83 15.07 2.45
CA SER A 38 8.59 15.58 3.81
C SER A 38 9.06 14.61 4.90
N ARG A 39 9.08 13.30 4.60
CA ARG A 39 9.66 12.27 5.48
C ARG A 39 11.17 12.44 5.68
N THR A 40 11.89 12.94 4.68
CA THR A 40 13.31 13.31 4.80
C THR A 40 13.49 14.48 5.76
N VAL A 41 12.65 15.52 5.67
CA VAL A 41 12.67 16.66 6.60
C VAL A 41 12.41 16.20 8.04
N TYR A 42 11.38 15.37 8.27
CA TYR A 42 11.17 14.71 9.58
C TYR A 42 12.42 13.94 10.05
N ASN A 43 13.10 13.20 9.16
CA ASN A 43 14.33 12.47 9.50
C ASN A 43 15.53 13.39 9.79
N LEU A 44 15.54 14.66 9.39
CA LEU A 44 16.55 15.65 9.79
C LEU A 44 16.24 16.20 11.19
N ILE A 45 14.97 16.50 11.46
CA ILE A 45 14.49 16.93 12.78
C ILE A 45 14.74 15.85 13.84
N TYR A 46 14.39 14.58 13.56
CA TYR A 46 14.61 13.47 14.50
C TYR A 46 16.10 13.12 14.74
N LYS A 47 17.04 13.65 13.94
CA LYS A 47 18.48 13.55 14.18
C LYS A 47 19.04 14.73 14.96
N GLY A 48 18.25 15.78 15.20
CA GLY A 48 18.73 17.06 15.72
C GLY A 48 19.48 17.92 14.69
N THR A 49 19.57 17.50 13.42
CA THR A 49 20.28 18.24 12.35
C THR A 49 19.50 19.48 11.88
N LEU A 50 18.17 19.47 12.04
CA LEU A 50 17.31 20.61 11.76
C LEU A 50 16.47 20.92 13.00
N ARG A 51 16.65 22.11 13.57
CA ARG A 51 15.84 22.59 14.70
C ARG A 51 14.43 22.94 14.20
N ALA A 52 13.41 22.57 14.98
CA ALA A 52 12.01 22.78 14.63
C ALA A 52 11.13 22.85 15.88
N CYS A 53 10.17 23.77 15.88
CA CYS A 53 9.23 24.01 16.96
C CYS A 53 7.87 23.37 16.63
N ARG A 54 7.49 22.32 17.38
CA ARG A 54 6.18 21.66 17.22
C ARG A 54 5.13 22.33 18.10
N ILE A 55 4.29 23.16 17.48
CA ILE A 55 3.22 23.92 18.14
C ILE A 55 2.03 23.01 18.47
N THR A 56 1.60 22.20 17.49
CA THR A 56 0.41 21.35 17.57
C THR A 56 0.75 19.98 16.98
N TYR A 57 -0.06 18.94 17.24
CA TYR A 57 0.15 17.60 16.66
C TYR A 57 0.30 17.61 15.12
N HIS A 58 -0.39 18.53 14.42
CA HIS A 58 -0.31 18.71 12.96
C HIS A 58 0.60 19.87 12.50
N ILE A 59 1.12 20.70 13.41
CA ILE A 59 1.82 21.95 13.07
C ILE A 59 3.22 21.94 13.67
N THR A 60 4.22 21.97 12.80
CA THR A 60 5.63 22.14 13.16
C THR A 60 6.23 23.22 12.26
N LEU A 61 6.84 24.21 12.89
CA LEU A 61 7.46 25.37 12.26
C LEU A 61 8.98 25.27 12.37
N ILE A 62 9.67 25.72 11.34
CA ILE A 62 11.13 25.78 11.25
C ILE A 62 11.47 27.25 11.02
N THR A 63 12.40 27.82 11.78
CA THR A 63 12.81 29.22 11.55
C THR A 63 13.65 29.30 10.27
N LYS A 64 13.59 30.41 9.53
CA LYS A 64 14.48 30.62 8.37
C LYS A 64 15.94 30.53 8.81
N GLU A 65 16.24 31.03 10.00
CA GLU A 65 17.56 31.09 10.62
C GLU A 65 18.12 29.69 10.90
N ASP A 66 17.35 28.80 11.54
CA ASP A 66 17.75 27.40 11.79
C ASP A 66 17.90 26.62 10.49
N PHE A 67 17.06 26.89 9.47
CA PHE A 67 17.18 26.27 8.16
C PHE A 67 18.46 26.70 7.43
N PHE A 68 18.77 28.00 7.39
CA PHE A 68 20.02 28.50 6.81
C PHE A 68 21.25 28.07 7.61
N LEU A 69 21.15 27.93 8.93
CA LEU A 69 22.21 27.39 9.78
C LEU A 69 22.50 25.92 9.42
N MET A 70 21.47 25.08 9.31
CA MET A 70 21.61 23.69 8.84
C MET A 70 22.33 23.61 7.49
N ILE A 71 21.98 24.48 6.53
CA ILE A 71 22.64 24.51 5.21
C ILE A 71 24.12 24.93 5.31
N LYS A 72 24.45 25.92 6.15
CA LYS A 72 25.83 26.37 6.37
C LYS A 72 26.70 25.31 7.07
N GLU A 73 26.13 24.58 8.04
CA GLU A 73 26.82 23.51 8.77
C GLU A 73 26.95 22.22 7.95
N THR A 74 25.97 21.91 7.08
CA THR A 74 25.95 20.69 6.24
C THR A 74 26.87 20.82 5.02
N THR A 75 28.15 21.07 5.28
CA THR A 75 29.22 20.98 4.27
C THR A 75 29.33 19.57 3.69
N TYR A 76 29.72 19.45 2.42
CA TYR A 76 29.77 18.15 1.73
C TYR A 76 30.92 17.27 2.22
N CYS A 77 30.70 16.47 3.27
CA CYS A 77 31.61 15.41 3.66
C CYS A 77 31.46 14.19 2.72
N LYS A 78 32.39 14.02 1.77
CA LYS A 78 32.45 12.82 0.91
C LYS A 78 32.56 11.56 1.78
N ARG A 79 31.49 10.75 1.79
CA ARG A 79 31.35 9.58 2.68
C ARG A 79 32.44 8.53 2.40
N SER A 80 33.44 8.45 3.28
CA SER A 80 34.65 7.62 3.11
C SER A 80 34.40 6.10 3.15
N VAL A 81 33.29 5.63 3.71
CA VAL A 81 32.93 4.21 3.78
C VAL A 81 31.47 3.97 3.42
N SER A 82 31.20 2.98 2.56
CA SER A 82 29.83 2.56 2.26
C SER A 82 29.22 1.80 3.44
N ILE A 83 27.92 1.96 3.68
CA ILE A 83 27.20 1.26 4.76
C ILE A 83 27.27 -0.26 4.55
N PHE A 84 27.29 -0.70 3.29
CA PHE A 84 27.36 -2.10 2.88
C PHE A 84 28.72 -2.76 3.15
N ALA A 85 29.84 -2.02 3.13
CA ALA A 85 31.16 -2.57 3.37
C ALA A 85 31.28 -3.25 4.75
N LYS A 86 30.57 -2.75 5.76
CA LYS A 86 30.58 -3.29 7.14
C LYS A 86 29.83 -4.63 7.31
N GLN A 87 29.22 -5.19 6.26
CA GLN A 87 28.58 -6.52 6.32
C GLN A 87 29.41 -7.66 5.70
N GLY A 88 30.64 -7.38 5.27
CA GLY A 88 31.56 -8.39 4.75
C GLY A 88 32.11 -9.35 5.83
N LYS A 89 31.77 -10.65 5.71
CA LYS A 89 32.46 -11.81 6.32
C LYS A 89 32.73 -11.76 7.84
N LYS A 90 31.78 -12.26 8.65
CA LYS A 90 32.12 -12.91 9.94
C LYS A 90 32.77 -14.28 9.67
N THR A 91 34.10 -14.31 9.53
CA THR A 91 34.87 -15.54 9.26
C THR A 91 34.93 -16.46 10.49
N LYS A 92 34.78 -17.77 10.29
CA LYS A 92 34.60 -18.77 11.37
C LYS A 92 35.94 -19.32 11.91
N LYS A 93 36.63 -18.53 12.74
CA LYS A 93 37.79 -18.91 13.59
C LYS A 93 37.78 -17.94 14.79
N LYS A 94 38.13 -18.29 16.03
CA LYS A 94 38.69 -19.54 16.61
C LYS A 94 38.20 -19.60 18.08
N MET A 95 37.70 -20.74 18.58
CA MET A 95 37.45 -20.94 20.01
C MET A 95 38.47 -21.93 20.57
N ASN A 96 39.32 -21.48 21.49
CA ASN A 96 39.93 -22.25 22.59
C ASN A 96 40.89 -21.33 23.38
N GLY A 97 40.94 -21.51 24.70
CA GLY A 97 41.55 -20.57 25.64
C GLY A 97 40.56 -19.46 26.05
N GLU A 98 40.28 -19.20 27.33
CA GLU A 98 40.78 -19.84 28.56
C GLU A 98 39.67 -20.01 29.62
N ARG A 99 39.92 -20.92 30.58
CA ARG A 99 39.25 -21.05 31.89
C ARG A 99 40.04 -20.16 32.88
N GLN A 100 39.61 -19.73 34.07
CA GLN A 100 38.43 -19.85 34.96
C GLN A 100 38.44 -18.55 35.82
N GLY A 101 37.51 -18.17 36.69
CA GLY A 101 36.36 -18.81 37.33
C GLY A 101 35.87 -17.90 38.48
N LYS A 102 35.23 -18.47 39.52
CA LYS A 102 34.46 -17.79 40.59
C LYS A 102 33.16 -17.13 40.08
N GLY A 103 32.03 -17.19 40.78
CA GLY A 103 31.70 -17.94 42.01
C GLY A 103 30.22 -18.33 42.02
N GLN A 104 29.89 -19.46 42.63
CA GLN A 104 28.55 -20.04 42.64
C GLN A 104 27.62 -19.30 43.62
N THR A 105 26.36 -19.06 43.22
CA THR A 105 25.20 -19.16 44.14
C THR A 105 24.01 -19.78 43.40
N ALA A 106 23.83 -21.07 43.66
CA ALA A 106 22.59 -21.85 43.58
C ALA A 106 21.34 -21.11 44.13
N LEU A 107 20.07 -21.41 43.82
CA LEU A 107 19.42 -22.51 43.07
C LEU A 107 17.94 -22.09 42.75
N ILE A 108 17.31 -22.65 41.69
CA ILE A 108 15.97 -23.33 41.63
C ILE A 108 14.77 -22.77 42.50
N ARG A 109 13.47 -22.68 42.14
CA ARG A 109 12.49 -23.04 41.06
C ARG A 109 11.14 -22.33 41.39
N GLN A 110 10.05 -22.20 40.62
CA GLN A 110 9.55 -22.29 39.21
C GLN A 110 8.20 -21.47 39.21
N GLU A 111 7.25 -21.38 38.27
CA GLU A 111 6.97 -21.89 36.91
C GLU A 111 5.98 -20.93 36.18
N GLY A 112 5.89 -21.04 34.84
CA GLY A 112 4.67 -20.73 34.09
C GLY A 112 4.73 -19.38 33.35
N LYS A 113 4.43 -19.28 32.04
CA LYS A 113 4.23 -20.30 31.00
C LYS A 113 5.07 -19.95 29.76
N LYS A 114 5.55 -20.99 29.07
CA LYS A 114 6.64 -20.89 28.07
C LYS A 114 6.09 -20.78 26.64
N GLY A 115 6.03 -19.56 26.10
CA GLY A 115 5.73 -19.34 24.67
C GLY A 115 6.87 -19.85 23.78
N THR A 116 6.58 -20.78 22.86
CA THR A 116 7.58 -21.35 21.95
C THR A 116 7.88 -20.39 20.80
N ASN A 117 8.88 -19.52 20.98
CA ASN A 117 9.44 -18.67 19.92
C ASN A 117 10.21 -19.50 18.88
N GLY A 118 9.48 -20.26 18.07
CA GLY A 118 10.02 -20.94 16.89
C GLY A 118 10.41 -19.91 15.82
N SER A 119 11.70 -19.79 15.54
CA SER A 119 12.19 -19.03 14.38
C SER A 119 11.49 -19.54 13.10
N PRO A 120 10.93 -18.67 12.24
CA PRO A 120 10.16 -19.12 11.09
C PRO A 120 11.06 -19.94 10.16
N THR A 121 10.76 -21.24 10.05
CA THR A 121 11.48 -22.17 9.18
C THR A 121 11.60 -21.56 7.78
N LYS A 122 12.83 -21.29 7.34
CA LYS A 122 13.09 -20.73 6.01
C LYS A 122 12.35 -21.61 5.00
N ARG A 123 11.35 -21.04 4.32
CA ARG A 123 10.60 -21.74 3.27
C ARG A 123 11.63 -22.29 2.28
N ARG A 124 11.73 -23.62 2.19
CA ARG A 124 12.65 -24.25 1.23
C ARG A 124 12.23 -23.77 -0.16
N LEU A 125 13.19 -23.28 -0.93
CA LEU A 125 12.91 -22.88 -2.32
C LEU A 125 12.43 -24.12 -3.06
N ILE A 126 11.22 -24.02 -3.63
CA ILE A 126 10.65 -25.08 -4.44
C ILE A 126 11.54 -25.21 -5.69
N PRO A 127 12.07 -26.41 -6.02
CA PRO A 127 12.87 -26.60 -7.23
C PRO A 127 12.10 -26.12 -8.46
N ALA A 128 12.79 -25.50 -9.43
CA ALA A 128 12.12 -24.86 -10.57
C ALA A 128 11.15 -25.78 -11.33
N ALA A 129 11.47 -27.08 -11.45
CA ALA A 129 10.60 -28.10 -12.05
C ALA A 129 9.28 -28.36 -11.30
N ASN A 130 9.20 -28.02 -10.01
CA ASN A 130 7.97 -28.10 -9.20
C ASN A 130 7.15 -26.80 -9.23
N TYR A 131 7.66 -25.72 -9.83
CA TYR A 131 6.79 -24.62 -10.21
C TYR A 131 5.93 -25.09 -11.39
N LYS A 132 4.61 -25.24 -11.17
CA LYS A 132 3.65 -25.40 -12.27
C LYS A 132 3.66 -24.11 -13.09
N GLN A 133 4.55 -24.05 -14.08
CA GLN A 133 4.51 -23.08 -15.16
C GLN A 133 3.26 -23.40 -16.01
N SER A 134 2.09 -22.94 -15.52
CA SER A 134 0.75 -23.27 -16.01
C SER A 134 0.41 -22.60 -17.36
N VAL A 135 1.45 -22.33 -18.14
CA VAL A 135 1.50 -21.54 -19.36
C VAL A 135 2.67 -22.10 -20.19
N ARG A 136 2.59 -23.39 -20.54
CA ARG A 136 3.23 -23.87 -21.77
C ARG A 136 2.38 -23.38 -22.95
N ASP A 137 3.03 -23.11 -24.08
CA ASP A 137 2.43 -22.99 -25.41
C ASP A 137 1.18 -22.09 -25.51
N THR A 138 1.38 -20.80 -25.17
CA THR A 138 0.42 -19.70 -25.42
C THR A 138 1.00 -18.59 -26.30
N PHE A 139 2.18 -18.79 -26.89
CA PHE A 139 2.68 -17.94 -27.96
C PHE A 139 2.13 -18.48 -29.29
N THR A 140 0.89 -18.11 -29.58
CA THR A 140 0.28 -18.34 -30.90
C THR A 140 1.01 -17.50 -31.94
N ASP A 141 1.29 -18.09 -33.11
CA ASP A 141 1.97 -17.36 -34.17
C ASP A 141 1.06 -16.33 -34.85
N ARG A 142 1.66 -15.30 -35.45
CA ARG A 142 0.96 -14.07 -35.88
C ARG A 142 -0.11 -14.33 -36.94
N GLU A 143 0.09 -15.35 -37.78
CA GLU A 143 -0.75 -15.69 -38.92
C GLU A 143 -2.00 -16.50 -38.52
N SER A 144 -2.00 -17.16 -37.36
CA SER A 144 -3.13 -17.96 -36.88
C SER A 144 -4.30 -17.12 -36.33
N VAL A 145 -4.14 -15.80 -36.18
CA VAL A 145 -5.16 -14.91 -35.60
C VAL A 145 -5.32 -13.67 -36.49
N GLY A 146 -6.00 -13.86 -37.62
CA GLY A 146 -6.46 -12.78 -38.51
C GLY A 146 -7.59 -11.94 -37.90
N GLY A 147 -7.37 -11.43 -36.69
CA GLY A 147 -8.37 -10.74 -35.91
C GLY A 147 -7.76 -9.74 -34.93
N ASP A 148 -8.58 -8.76 -34.59
CA ASP A 148 -8.30 -7.65 -33.70
C ASP A 148 -7.59 -8.08 -32.39
N LEU A 149 -6.55 -7.33 -32.01
CA LEU A 149 -5.78 -7.53 -30.78
C LEU A 149 -6.03 -6.40 -29.76
N TYR A 150 -5.95 -6.72 -28.47
CA TYR A 150 -5.74 -5.73 -27.40
C TYR A 150 -4.31 -5.77 -26.88
N THR A 151 -3.71 -4.60 -26.71
CA THR A 151 -2.55 -4.39 -25.83
C THR A 151 -2.98 -4.45 -24.36
N MET A 152 -2.03 -4.70 -23.47
CA MET A 152 -2.28 -4.69 -22.02
C MET A 152 -2.88 -3.36 -21.51
N ALA A 153 -2.50 -2.23 -22.11
CA ALA A 153 -2.97 -0.90 -21.71
C ALA A 153 -4.45 -0.70 -22.02
N GLU A 154 -4.89 -1.07 -23.23
CA GLU A 154 -6.30 -0.96 -23.66
C GLU A 154 -7.23 -1.82 -22.79
N ILE A 155 -6.79 -3.02 -22.36
CA ILE A 155 -7.58 -3.86 -21.46
C ILE A 155 -7.73 -3.18 -20.09
N CYS A 156 -6.65 -2.61 -19.57
CA CYS A 156 -6.68 -1.88 -18.29
C CYS A 156 -7.63 -0.68 -18.36
N GLN A 157 -7.59 0.09 -19.46
CA GLN A 157 -8.48 1.23 -19.72
C GLN A 157 -9.94 0.80 -19.91
N LYS A 158 -10.23 -0.05 -20.90
CA LYS A 158 -11.60 -0.42 -21.29
C LYS A 158 -12.38 -1.13 -20.19
N PHE A 159 -11.74 -2.00 -19.42
CA PHE A 159 -12.40 -2.80 -18.39
C PHE A 159 -12.19 -2.27 -16.96
N ASN A 160 -11.47 -1.15 -16.79
CA ASN A 160 -11.02 -0.64 -15.49
C ASN A 160 -10.31 -1.73 -14.65
N TYR A 161 -9.31 -2.36 -15.26
CA TYR A 161 -8.48 -3.40 -14.65
C TYR A 161 -7.09 -2.84 -14.33
N THR A 162 -6.48 -3.33 -13.25
CA THR A 162 -5.04 -3.13 -13.02
C THR A 162 -4.26 -4.24 -13.73
N TYR A 163 -3.02 -3.94 -14.15
CA TYR A 163 -2.09 -4.90 -14.75
C TYR A 163 -2.03 -6.24 -13.98
N GLY A 164 -1.93 -6.19 -12.65
CA GLY A 164 -1.93 -7.38 -11.80
C GLY A 164 -3.27 -8.13 -11.76
N ARG A 165 -4.41 -7.43 -11.83
CA ARG A 165 -5.74 -8.06 -11.91
C ARG A 165 -5.92 -8.81 -13.23
N PHE A 166 -5.48 -8.22 -14.35
CA PHE A 166 -5.53 -8.91 -15.64
C PHE A 166 -4.55 -10.09 -15.72
N TYR A 167 -3.35 -9.99 -15.13
CA TYR A 167 -2.46 -11.15 -15.06
C TYR A 167 -3.10 -12.35 -14.36
N ASN A 168 -3.85 -12.11 -13.26
CA ASN A 168 -4.59 -13.18 -12.58
C ASN A 168 -5.76 -13.73 -13.43
N LEU A 169 -6.45 -12.89 -14.22
CA LEU A 169 -7.46 -13.33 -15.19
C LEU A 169 -6.83 -14.23 -16.27
N ARG A 170 -5.72 -13.78 -16.86
CA ARG A 170 -4.95 -14.51 -17.88
C ARG A 170 -4.50 -15.89 -17.40
N MET A 171 -4.07 -15.99 -16.14
CA MET A 171 -3.66 -17.25 -15.50
C MET A 171 -4.84 -18.16 -15.11
N ARG A 172 -6.06 -17.62 -15.00
CA ARG A 172 -7.29 -18.38 -14.69
C ARG A 172 -7.95 -18.98 -15.93
N TYR A 173 -7.99 -18.21 -17.02
CA TYR A 173 -8.62 -18.59 -18.30
C TYR A 173 -7.60 -18.93 -19.40
N SER A 174 -6.32 -19.12 -19.05
CA SER A 174 -5.22 -19.50 -19.96
C SER A 174 -5.09 -18.64 -21.22
N ILE A 175 -5.39 -17.33 -21.13
CA ILE A 175 -5.53 -16.44 -22.30
C ILE A 175 -4.20 -16.38 -23.10
N PRO A 176 -4.23 -16.66 -24.42
CA PRO A 176 -3.04 -16.67 -25.28
C PRO A 176 -2.43 -15.28 -25.44
N CYS A 177 -1.12 -15.23 -25.70
CA CYS A 177 -0.32 -14.02 -25.71
C CYS A 177 0.53 -13.96 -26.99
N ILE A 178 0.08 -13.18 -27.96
CA ILE A 178 0.79 -12.92 -29.21
C ILE A 178 1.87 -11.86 -28.97
N LYS A 179 3.03 -12.00 -29.61
CA LYS A 179 4.06 -10.95 -29.66
C LYS A 179 3.80 -10.10 -30.91
N ALA A 180 3.33 -8.87 -30.73
CA ALA A 180 3.16 -7.92 -31.83
C ALA A 180 3.99 -6.67 -31.52
N ASN A 181 4.86 -6.25 -32.45
CA ASN A 181 5.70 -5.05 -32.35
C ASN A 181 6.43 -4.96 -30.97
N SER A 182 7.15 -6.03 -30.62
CA SER A 182 7.84 -6.24 -29.32
C SER A 182 6.97 -6.20 -28.07
N THR A 183 5.66 -6.03 -28.21
CA THR A 183 4.67 -5.88 -27.13
C THR A 183 3.86 -7.17 -26.96
N LYS A 184 3.33 -7.38 -25.74
CA LYS A 184 2.42 -8.51 -25.43
C LYS A 184 0.98 -8.10 -25.72
N CYS A 185 0.39 -8.75 -26.70
CA CYS A 185 -0.98 -8.52 -27.15
C CYS A 185 -1.83 -9.78 -27.00
N PHE A 186 -3.14 -9.60 -26.87
CA PHE A 186 -4.10 -10.64 -26.54
C PHE A 186 -5.29 -10.55 -27.52
N PRO A 187 -5.81 -11.66 -28.08
CA PRO A 187 -6.95 -11.61 -29.01
C PRO A 187 -8.18 -10.96 -28.35
N LYS A 188 -8.83 -9.97 -29.00
CA LYS A 188 -9.99 -9.26 -28.40
C LYS A 188 -11.11 -10.24 -28.03
N ALA A 189 -11.38 -11.22 -28.90
CA ALA A 189 -12.42 -12.23 -28.67
C ALA A 189 -12.20 -13.05 -27.39
N GLU A 190 -10.98 -13.57 -27.17
CA GLU A 190 -10.69 -14.40 -26.01
C GLU A 190 -10.64 -13.59 -24.70
N VAL A 191 -10.14 -12.35 -24.75
CA VAL A 191 -10.22 -11.42 -23.62
C VAL A 191 -11.68 -11.12 -23.26
N ASN A 192 -12.54 -10.84 -24.25
CA ASN A 192 -13.96 -10.59 -24.02
C ASN A 192 -14.66 -11.83 -23.43
N ARG A 193 -14.37 -13.04 -23.93
CA ARG A 193 -14.92 -14.31 -23.42
C ARG A 193 -14.52 -14.55 -21.97
N ALA A 194 -13.23 -14.39 -21.64
CA ALA A 194 -12.74 -14.52 -20.27
C ALA A 194 -13.30 -13.44 -19.33
N MET A 195 -13.51 -12.21 -19.81
CA MET A 195 -14.16 -11.14 -19.03
C MET A 195 -15.64 -11.43 -18.75
N ALA A 196 -16.39 -11.99 -19.72
CA ALA A 196 -17.78 -12.40 -19.51
C ALA A 196 -17.87 -13.53 -18.48
N GLN A 197 -17.07 -14.59 -18.64
CA GLN A 197 -17.03 -15.71 -17.68
C GLN A 197 -16.55 -15.26 -16.29
N GLU A 198 -15.62 -14.31 -16.17
CA GLU A 198 -15.23 -13.75 -14.87
C GLU A 198 -16.33 -12.84 -14.28
N ALA A 199 -17.13 -12.15 -15.10
CA ALA A 199 -18.26 -11.36 -14.62
C ALA A 199 -19.39 -12.25 -14.07
N GLU A 200 -19.74 -13.32 -14.78
CA GLU A 200 -20.63 -14.38 -14.30
C GLU A 200 -20.10 -15.02 -13.01
N ARG A 201 -18.83 -15.43 -13.00
CA ARG A 201 -18.17 -16.09 -11.85
C ARG A 201 -17.94 -15.15 -10.65
N LEU A 202 -17.87 -13.84 -10.85
CA LEU A 202 -17.86 -12.85 -9.76
C LEU A 202 -19.27 -12.55 -9.25
N GLY A 203 -20.26 -12.59 -10.14
CA GLY A 203 -21.67 -12.34 -9.86
C GLY A 203 -21.98 -10.87 -9.56
N ASN A 204 -22.77 -10.22 -10.42
CA ASN A 204 -23.29 -8.87 -10.13
C ASN A 204 -24.23 -8.85 -8.90
N ASN A 205 -24.71 -10.01 -8.45
CA ASN A 205 -25.64 -10.20 -7.33
C ASN A 205 -25.02 -10.00 -5.94
N LEU A 206 -23.90 -9.26 -5.82
CA LEU A 206 -23.48 -8.74 -4.52
C LEU A 206 -24.55 -7.81 -3.93
N SER A 207 -25.19 -6.98 -4.76
CA SER A 207 -26.27 -6.07 -4.37
C SER A 207 -27.55 -6.80 -3.92
N GLU A 208 -27.74 -8.06 -4.32
CA GLU A 208 -28.94 -8.85 -4.03
C GLU A 208 -29.02 -9.19 -2.54
N HIS A 209 -27.98 -9.83 -1.99
CA HIS A 209 -27.95 -10.29 -0.59
C HIS A 209 -27.19 -9.38 0.38
N TRP A 210 -26.44 -8.38 -0.12
CA TRP A 210 -25.62 -7.50 0.74
C TRP A 210 -25.92 -6.01 0.49
N TYR A 211 -26.03 -5.25 1.57
CA TYR A 211 -26.00 -3.79 1.51
C TYR A 211 -24.56 -3.27 1.47
N SER A 212 -24.28 -2.35 0.56
CA SER A 212 -23.15 -1.43 0.66
C SER A 212 -23.35 -0.52 1.86
N CYS A 213 -22.27 -0.07 2.50
CA CYS A 213 -22.36 0.93 3.58
C CYS A 213 -23.12 2.21 3.15
N PHE A 214 -23.13 2.55 1.85
CA PHE A 214 -23.85 3.70 1.30
C PHE A 214 -25.36 3.45 1.18
N ASP A 215 -25.76 2.23 0.84
CA ASP A 215 -27.18 1.88 0.67
C ASP A 215 -27.90 1.97 2.02
N ILE A 216 -27.24 1.54 3.10
CA ILE A 216 -27.75 1.69 4.47
C ILE A 216 -27.88 3.18 4.86
N MET A 217 -26.91 4.02 4.48
CA MET A 217 -26.99 5.46 4.71
C MET A 217 -28.18 6.09 3.97
N ARG A 218 -28.46 5.65 2.74
CA ARG A 218 -29.59 6.14 1.92
C ARG A 218 -30.95 5.63 2.40
N LEU A 219 -31.06 4.34 2.77
CA LEU A 219 -32.31 3.70 3.14
C LEU A 219 -32.78 4.03 4.56
N PHE A 220 -31.84 4.16 5.51
CA PHE A 220 -32.15 4.32 6.93
C PHE A 220 -31.70 5.67 7.53
N GLY A 221 -31.14 6.58 6.71
CA GLY A 221 -30.65 7.90 7.16
C GLY A 221 -29.44 7.86 8.10
N LEU A 222 -28.87 6.68 8.36
CA LEU A 222 -27.81 6.47 9.36
C LEU A 222 -26.46 6.96 8.86
N GLY A 223 -25.70 7.67 9.70
CA GLY A 223 -24.32 8.04 9.42
C GLY A 223 -23.38 6.83 9.37
N LYS A 224 -22.35 6.88 8.52
CA LYS A 224 -21.32 5.83 8.31
C LYS A 224 -20.73 5.22 9.60
N THR A 225 -20.61 6.02 10.66
CA THR A 225 -20.13 5.57 11.99
C THR A 225 -21.22 4.84 12.79
N GLN A 226 -22.49 5.28 12.71
CA GLN A 226 -23.62 4.58 13.31
C GLN A 226 -23.82 3.21 12.63
N VAL A 227 -23.73 3.15 11.29
CA VAL A 227 -23.82 1.89 10.53
C VAL A 227 -22.79 0.86 11.02
N ARG A 228 -21.53 1.29 11.21
CA ARG A 228 -20.45 0.43 11.73
C ARG A 228 -20.69 0.00 13.18
N ARG A 229 -21.14 0.92 14.06
CA ARG A 229 -21.45 0.60 15.47
C ARG A 229 -22.59 -0.41 15.56
N PHE A 230 -23.70 -0.18 14.85
CA PHE A 230 -24.86 -1.07 14.83
C PHE A 230 -24.49 -2.49 14.37
N ALA A 231 -23.72 -2.62 13.29
CA ALA A 231 -23.26 -3.92 12.81
C ALA A 231 -22.41 -4.69 13.86
N LEU A 232 -21.58 -3.99 14.63
CA LEU A 232 -20.79 -4.59 15.72
C LEU A 232 -21.66 -4.96 16.92
N THR A 233 -22.58 -4.09 17.34
CA THR A 233 -23.48 -4.32 18.49
C THR A 233 -24.45 -5.48 18.25
N HIS A 234 -24.93 -5.65 17.02
CA HIS A 234 -25.91 -6.69 16.66
C HIS A 234 -25.31 -7.90 15.92
N GLY A 235 -23.98 -7.99 15.80
CA GLY A 235 -23.29 -9.14 15.22
C GLY A 235 -23.52 -9.37 13.71
N VAL A 236 -23.94 -8.34 12.97
CA VAL A 236 -24.27 -8.43 11.53
C VAL A 236 -23.05 -8.90 10.73
N ARG A 237 -23.18 -9.98 9.95
CA ARG A 237 -22.07 -10.51 9.15
C ARG A 237 -21.61 -9.48 8.11
N THR A 238 -20.30 -9.24 8.04
CA THR A 238 -19.68 -8.31 7.10
C THR A 238 -18.68 -9.00 6.18
N LYS A 239 -18.62 -8.53 4.93
CA LYS A 239 -17.73 -9.05 3.88
C LYS A 239 -16.95 -7.90 3.26
N ARG A 240 -15.64 -8.09 3.08
CA ARG A 240 -14.74 -7.09 2.47
C ARG A 240 -14.55 -7.42 1.00
N ILE A 241 -14.91 -6.48 0.12
CA ILE A 241 -14.87 -6.67 -1.34
C ILE A 241 -14.31 -5.39 -1.99
N HIS A 242 -13.70 -5.52 -3.17
CA HIS A 242 -13.24 -4.44 -4.05
C HIS A 242 -12.56 -3.26 -3.31
N GLY A 243 -11.30 -3.43 -2.91
CA GLY A 243 -10.53 -2.35 -2.28
C GLY A 243 -10.95 -2.02 -0.84
N ASN A 244 -11.14 -3.07 0.00
CA ASN A 244 -11.47 -2.93 1.43
C ASN A 244 -12.83 -2.23 1.72
N ARG A 245 -13.75 -2.17 0.75
CA ARG A 245 -15.13 -1.72 0.97
C ARG A 245 -15.89 -2.78 1.79
N LEU A 246 -16.56 -2.35 2.86
CA LEU A 246 -17.41 -3.21 3.67
C LEU A 246 -18.83 -3.28 3.09
N TYR A 247 -19.32 -4.51 3.04
CA TYR A 247 -20.70 -4.88 2.76
C TYR A 247 -21.27 -5.64 3.95
N TYR A 248 -22.56 -5.46 4.23
CA TYR A 248 -23.29 -6.04 5.37
C TYR A 248 -24.39 -6.96 4.83
N LEU A 249 -24.60 -8.14 5.42
CA LEU A 249 -25.63 -9.06 4.94
C LEU A 249 -27.03 -8.49 5.25
N LYS A 250 -27.92 -8.41 4.24
CA LYS A 250 -29.26 -7.78 4.40
C LYS A 250 -30.08 -8.46 5.50
N ALA A 251 -30.24 -9.78 5.40
CA ALA A 251 -31.06 -10.55 6.34
C ALA A 251 -30.65 -10.35 7.82
N ASP A 252 -29.34 -10.35 8.11
CA ASP A 252 -28.82 -10.07 9.46
C ASP A 252 -29.11 -8.63 9.89
N TRP A 253 -28.93 -7.67 8.97
CA TRP A 253 -29.13 -6.24 9.23
C TRP A 253 -30.61 -5.91 9.52
N ASP A 254 -31.52 -6.45 8.71
CA ASP A 254 -32.96 -6.19 8.81
C ASP A 254 -33.57 -6.92 10.02
N ALA A 255 -33.10 -8.14 10.33
CA ALA A 255 -33.43 -8.83 11.58
C ALA A 255 -32.94 -8.05 12.81
N ALA A 256 -31.70 -7.55 12.78
CA ALA A 256 -31.16 -6.70 13.84
C ALA A 256 -31.94 -5.40 14.02
N ARG A 257 -32.40 -4.77 12.93
CA ARG A 257 -33.28 -3.58 12.96
C ARG A 257 -34.62 -3.88 13.63
N LYS A 258 -35.30 -4.94 13.20
CA LYS A 258 -36.61 -5.36 13.76
C LYS A 258 -36.52 -5.68 15.25
N GLU A 259 -35.41 -6.27 15.68
CA GLU A 259 -35.13 -6.57 17.09
C GLU A 259 -34.76 -5.30 17.91
N ALA A 260 -34.00 -4.38 17.33
CA ALA A 260 -33.67 -3.09 17.95
C ALA A 260 -34.91 -2.19 18.10
N GLU A 261 -35.82 -2.20 17.12
CA GLU A 261 -37.09 -1.46 17.14
C GLU A 261 -38.02 -2.00 18.23
N ARG A 262 -38.17 -3.33 18.34
CA ARG A 262 -38.90 -3.99 19.44
C ARG A 262 -38.37 -3.59 20.81
N LYS A 263 -37.04 -3.58 21.00
CA LYS A 263 -36.40 -3.17 22.26
C LYS A 263 -36.56 -1.67 22.54
N SER A 264 -36.54 -0.83 21.52
CA SER A 264 -36.67 0.64 21.65
C SER A 264 -38.10 1.10 21.97
N ALA A 265 -39.12 0.31 21.64
CA ALA A 265 -40.51 0.61 22.00
C ALA A 265 -40.74 0.65 23.52
N SER A 266 -40.01 -0.18 24.28
CA SER A 266 -40.18 -0.34 25.74
C SER A 266 -39.90 0.93 26.55
N THR A 267 -39.04 1.82 26.05
CA THR A 267 -38.64 3.03 26.79
C THR A 267 -39.56 4.24 26.56
N LYS A 268 -40.55 4.15 25.67
CA LYS A 268 -41.46 5.28 25.35
C LYS A 268 -42.68 5.38 26.27
N ALA A 269 -42.85 4.44 27.21
CA ALA A 269 -44.03 4.31 28.08
C ALA A 269 -43.79 4.73 29.55
N LYS A 270 -42.67 5.43 29.86
CA LYS A 270 -42.41 6.03 31.19
C LYS A 270 -41.72 7.40 31.08
N ARG A 271 -42.46 8.36 30.52
CA ARG A 271 -42.31 9.82 30.72
C ARG A 271 -43.68 10.48 30.53
N GLU A 272 -44.59 10.11 31.41
CA GLU A 272 -45.66 10.98 31.87
C GLU A 272 -45.18 11.58 33.21
N GLU A 273 -45.83 12.66 33.65
CA GLU A 273 -45.28 13.64 34.61
C GLU A 273 -45.16 13.15 36.07
#